data_AF-A0A9W4XTD9-F1
#
_entry.id   AF-A0A9W4XTD9-F1
#
_cell.length_a   1.000
_cell.length_b   1.000
_cell.length_c   1.000
_cell.angle_alpha   90.00
_cell.angle_beta   90.00
_cell.angle_gamma   90.00
#
_symmetry.space_group_name_H-M   'P 1'
#
loop_
_entity.id
_entity.type
_entity.pdbx_description
1 polymer ?
#
loop_
_entity_poly.entity_id
_entity_poly.type
_entity_poly.pdbx_seq_one_letter_code
_entity_poly.pdbx_strand_id
1 'polypeptide(L)'
;MEQGKRRIEGLLKKADRALQEGIRKADRVIDDAEELGTITARQAARASRGIHARAKKEGDQIRSRAARDISKGVSAAKRMTTDTRDDLEALEVLGRLRKSKVITEKEFREKKKRILDRI
;
A
#
# COMPACT_ATOMS: atom_id res chain seq x y z
N MET A 1 -79.36 13.71 -25.63
CA MET A 1 -78.44 12.58 -25.41
C MET A 1 -77.09 12.75 -26.12
N GLU A 2 -77.04 13.35 -27.32
CA GLU A 2 -75.81 13.59 -28.11
C GLU A 2 -74.71 14.43 -27.41
N GLN A 3 -75.09 15.52 -26.73
CA GLN A 3 -74.14 16.50 -26.16
C GLN A 3 -73.33 15.93 -24.98
N GLY A 4 -73.93 15.05 -24.17
CA GLY A 4 -73.25 14.36 -23.07
C GLY A 4 -72.17 13.41 -23.57
N LYS A 5 -72.45 12.65 -24.64
CA LYS A 5 -71.49 11.75 -25.27
C LYS A 5 -70.27 12.51 -25.83
N ARG A 6 -70.48 13.62 -26.53
CA ARG A 6 -69.38 14.46 -27.06
C ARG A 6 -68.48 15.03 -25.96
N ARG A 7 -69.06 15.43 -24.82
CA ARG A 7 -68.29 15.97 -23.69
C ARG A 7 -67.44 14.89 -23.02
N ILE A 8 -67.96 13.68 -22.87
CA ILE A 8 -67.23 12.51 -22.35
C ILE A 8 -66.09 12.15 -23.29
N GLU A 9 -66.34 12.09 -24.60
CA GLU A 9 -65.30 11.78 -25.60
C GLU A 9 -64.15 12.81 -25.58
N GLY A 10 -64.46 14.10 -25.41
CA GLY A 10 -63.45 15.15 -25.27
C GLY A 10 -62.62 15.02 -23.99
N LEU A 11 -63.21 14.54 -22.89
CA LEU A 11 -62.47 14.27 -21.64
C LEU A 11 -61.56 13.06 -21.78
N LEU A 12 -62.02 11.99 -22.44
CA LEU A 12 -61.23 10.80 -22.72
C LEU A 12 -60.00 11.14 -23.57
N LYS A 13 -60.17 11.92 -24.65
CA LYS A 13 -59.05 12.37 -25.49
C LYS A 13 -58.02 13.21 -24.72
N LYS A 14 -58.47 14.06 -23.77
CA LYS A 14 -57.58 14.84 -22.92
C LYS A 14 -56.82 13.96 -21.93
N ALA A 15 -57.50 12.97 -21.34
CA ALA A 15 -56.88 12.00 -20.44
C ALA A 15 -55.83 11.16 -21.18
N ASP A 16 -56.13 10.66 -22.37
CA ASP A 16 -55.18 9.91 -23.20
C ASP A 16 -53.95 10.74 -23.55
N ARG A 17 -54.14 12.02 -23.93
CA ARG A 17 -53.01 12.92 -24.20
C ARG A 17 -52.16 13.14 -22.96
N ALA A 18 -52.77 13.37 -21.80
CA ALA A 18 -52.04 13.54 -20.54
C ALA A 18 -51.28 12.27 -20.14
N LEU A 19 -51.86 11.09 -20.35
CA LEU A 19 -51.19 9.81 -20.11
C LEU A 19 -49.99 9.63 -21.05
N GLN A 20 -50.13 9.91 -22.34
CA GLN A 20 -49.03 9.82 -23.31
C GLN A 20 -47.90 10.81 -23.01
N GLU A 21 -48.24 12.03 -22.60
CA GLU A 21 -47.24 13.01 -22.16
C GLU A 21 -46.53 12.56 -20.88
N GLY A 22 -47.27 11.95 -19.94
CA GLY A 22 -46.71 11.35 -18.74
C GLY A 22 -45.72 10.22 -19.05
N ILE A 23 -46.09 9.31 -19.96
CA ILE A 23 -45.22 8.21 -20.41
C ILE A 23 -43.94 8.76 -21.04
N ARG A 24 -44.05 9.70 -22.00
CA ARG A 24 -42.88 10.32 -22.64
C ARG A 24 -41.96 11.01 -21.64
N LYS A 25 -42.52 11.63 -20.61
CA LYS A 25 -41.72 12.28 -19.56
C LYS A 25 -41.02 11.24 -18.69
N ALA A 26 -41.68 10.13 -18.37
CA ALA A 26 -41.07 9.03 -17.62
C ALA A 26 -39.91 8.40 -18.41
N ASP A 27 -40.09 8.16 -19.71
CA ASP A 27 -39.03 7.61 -20.58
C ASP A 27 -37.78 8.49 -20.57
N ARG A 28 -37.94 9.82 -20.73
CA ARG A 28 -36.81 10.76 -20.67
C ARG A 28 -36.10 10.74 -19.32
N VAL A 29 -36.85 10.66 -18.23
CA VAL A 29 -36.25 10.60 -16.89
C VAL A 29 -35.47 9.30 -16.69
N ILE A 30 -35.93 8.20 -17.27
CA ILE A 30 -35.21 6.91 -17.24
C ILE A 30 -33.92 7.03 -18.06
N ASP A 31 -33.99 7.58 -19.28
CA ASP A 31 -32.80 7.79 -20.13
C ASP A 31 -31.75 8.66 -19.42
N ASP A 32 -32.17 9.80 -18.85
CA ASP A 32 -31.29 10.70 -18.08
C ASP A 32 -30.67 9.98 -16.87
N ALA A 33 -31.46 9.18 -16.15
CA ALA A 33 -30.99 8.42 -15.00
C ALA A 33 -29.98 7.34 -15.39
N GLU A 34 -30.19 6.64 -16.51
CA GLU A 34 -29.24 5.67 -17.04
C GLU A 34 -27.92 6.35 -17.42
N GLU A 35 -27.98 7.48 -18.13
CA GLU A 35 -26.80 8.23 -18.52
C GLU A 35 -26.00 8.66 -17.28
N LEU A 36 -26.66 9.28 -16.31
CA LEU A 36 -26.04 9.69 -15.04
C LEU A 36 -25.45 8.50 -14.29
N GLY A 37 -26.16 7.37 -14.26
CA GLY A 37 -25.68 6.12 -13.66
C GLY A 37 -24.39 5.64 -14.33
N THR A 38 -24.34 5.62 -15.66
CA THR A 38 -23.15 5.19 -16.40
C THR A 38 -21.95 6.13 -16.20
N ILE A 39 -22.17 7.45 -16.19
CA ILE A 39 -21.13 8.45 -15.94
C ILE A 39 -20.58 8.28 -14.54
N THR A 40 -21.45 8.16 -13.54
CA THR A 40 -21.08 8.00 -12.13
C THR A 40 -20.28 6.72 -11.93
N ALA A 41 -20.74 5.60 -12.48
CA ALA A 41 -20.03 4.32 -12.41
C ALA A 41 -18.64 4.41 -13.07
N ARG A 42 -18.52 5.06 -14.23
CA ARG A 42 -17.24 5.27 -14.91
C ARG A 42 -16.29 6.15 -14.10
N GLN A 43 -16.78 7.23 -13.49
CA GLN A 43 -15.97 8.10 -12.65
C GLN A 43 -15.48 7.38 -11.39
N ALA A 44 -16.36 6.66 -10.70
CA ALA A 44 -16.01 5.84 -9.55
C ALA A 44 -14.95 4.78 -9.92
N ALA A 45 -15.11 4.11 -11.06
CA ALA A 45 -14.13 3.12 -11.53
C ALA A 45 -12.77 3.76 -11.84
N ARG A 46 -12.73 4.94 -12.48
CA ARG A 46 -11.49 5.69 -12.75
C ARG A 46 -10.80 6.11 -11.45
N ALA A 47 -11.55 6.64 -10.50
CA ALA A 47 -11.03 7.04 -9.19
C ALA A 47 -10.44 5.86 -8.43
N SER A 48 -11.14 4.73 -8.38
CA SER A 48 -10.70 3.49 -7.73
C SER A 48 -9.37 2.98 -8.32
N ARG A 49 -9.28 2.91 -9.66
CA ARG A 49 -8.03 2.52 -10.33
C ARG A 49 -6.88 3.48 -10.00
N GLY A 50 -7.15 4.78 -9.94
CA GLY A 50 -6.15 5.80 -9.56
C GLY A 50 -5.63 5.62 -8.14
N ILE A 51 -6.52 5.38 -7.18
CA ILE A 51 -6.16 5.11 -5.77
C ILE A 51 -5.32 3.83 -5.68
N HIS A 52 -5.78 2.75 -6.32
CA HIS A 52 -5.06 1.47 -6.31
C HIS A 52 -3.65 1.58 -6.91
N ALA A 53 -3.51 2.32 -8.02
CA ALA A 53 -2.20 2.54 -8.65
C ALA A 53 -1.24 3.31 -7.74
N ARG A 54 -1.71 4.35 -7.04
CA ARG A 54 -0.92 5.12 -6.08
C ARG A 54 -0.52 4.25 -4.87
N ALA A 55 -1.47 3.54 -4.29
CA ALA A 55 -1.23 2.64 -3.16
C ALA A 55 -0.20 1.55 -3.50
N LYS A 56 -0.29 0.95 -4.69
CA LYS A 56 0.71 -0.02 -5.17
C LYS A 56 2.10 0.60 -5.26
N LYS A 57 2.21 1.77 -5.91
CA LYS A 57 3.50 2.48 -6.07
C LYS A 57 4.12 2.86 -4.73
N GLU A 58 3.33 3.37 -3.79
CA GLU A 58 3.79 3.72 -2.44
C GLU A 58 4.22 2.47 -1.67
N GLY A 59 3.44 1.38 -1.73
CA GLY A 59 3.79 0.10 -1.12
C GLY A 59 5.12 -0.48 -1.65
N ASP A 60 5.36 -0.39 -2.96
CA ASP A 60 6.61 -0.84 -3.58
C ASP A 60 7.80 0.03 -3.13
N GLN A 61 7.62 1.34 -3.03
CA GLN A 61 8.66 2.25 -2.53
C GLN A 61 8.99 1.99 -1.06
N ILE A 62 7.98 1.78 -0.20
CA ILE A 62 8.17 1.46 1.21
C ILE A 62 8.94 0.14 1.34
N ARG A 63 8.53 -0.90 0.62
CA ARG A 63 9.22 -2.20 0.64
C ARG A 63 10.68 -2.09 0.20
N SER A 64 10.95 -1.34 -0.89
CA SER A 64 12.31 -1.12 -1.37
C SER A 64 13.17 -0.36 -0.36
N ARG A 65 12.62 0.69 0.29
CA ARG A 65 13.31 1.45 1.33
C ARG A 65 13.59 0.57 2.55
N ALA A 66 12.59 -0.14 3.05
CA ALA A 66 12.73 -1.03 4.20
C ALA A 66 13.81 -2.11 3.95
N ALA A 67 13.79 -2.78 2.79
CA ALA A 67 14.81 -3.76 2.44
C ALA A 67 16.23 -3.16 2.41
N ARG A 68 16.37 -1.95 1.86
CA ARG A 68 17.65 -1.22 1.82
C ARG A 68 18.13 -0.87 3.22
N ASP A 69 17.25 -0.36 4.07
CA ASP A 69 17.61 0.09 5.42
C ASP A 69 17.95 -1.10 6.34
N ILE A 70 17.21 -2.21 6.22
CA ILE A 70 17.58 -3.48 6.86
C ILE A 70 18.95 -3.95 6.38
N SER A 71 19.20 -3.98 5.07
CA SER A 71 20.50 -4.41 4.52
C SER A 71 21.65 -3.51 5.01
N LYS A 72 21.44 -2.19 5.08
CA LYS A 72 22.41 -1.24 5.65
C LYS A 72 22.65 -1.50 7.13
N GLY A 73 21.58 -1.68 7.92
CA GLY A 73 21.68 -1.98 9.35
C GLY A 73 22.42 -3.28 9.63
N VAL A 74 22.11 -4.34 8.89
CA VAL A 74 22.82 -5.63 8.96
C VAL A 74 24.29 -5.47 8.56
N SER A 75 24.58 -4.73 7.49
CA SER A 75 25.96 -4.49 7.05
C SER A 75 26.76 -3.67 8.05
N ALA A 76 26.15 -2.66 8.67
CA ALA A 76 26.75 -1.86 9.73
C ALA A 76 27.03 -2.70 10.97
N ALA A 77 26.05 -3.50 11.41
CA ALA A 77 26.22 -4.42 12.53
C ALA A 77 27.33 -5.44 12.27
N LYS A 78 27.39 -6.01 11.06
CA LYS A 78 28.47 -6.92 10.66
C LYS A 78 29.84 -6.24 10.76
N ARG A 79 29.98 -5.02 10.24
CA ARG A 79 31.23 -4.24 10.37
C ARG A 79 31.62 -3.96 11.82
N MET A 80 30.67 -3.64 12.69
CA MET A 80 30.94 -3.45 14.12
C MET A 80 31.42 -4.74 14.80
N THR A 81 30.92 -5.91 14.37
CA THR A 81 31.38 -7.19 14.89
C THR A 81 32.71 -7.67 14.28
N THR A 82 33.15 -7.06 13.19
CA THR A 82 34.33 -7.48 12.41
C THR A 82 35.33 -6.34 12.22
N ASP A 83 35.35 -5.31 13.07
CA ASP A 83 36.40 -4.29 12.95
C ASP A 83 37.73 -4.94 13.31
N THR A 84 38.45 -5.34 12.27
CA THR A 84 39.72 -6.04 12.37
C THR A 84 40.74 -5.22 13.16
N ARG A 85 40.62 -3.88 13.21
CA ARG A 85 41.50 -3.06 14.04
C ARG A 85 41.25 -3.28 15.53
N ASP A 86 39.99 -3.26 15.95
CA ASP A 86 39.63 -3.50 17.35
C ASP A 86 39.99 -4.93 17.77
N ASP A 87 39.81 -5.90 16.87
CA ASP A 87 40.21 -7.28 17.12
C ASP A 87 41.75 -7.45 17.20
N LEU A 88 42.52 -6.73 16.37
CA LEU A 88 43.99 -6.71 16.45
C LEU A 88 44.47 -6.04 17.75
N GLU A 89 43.85 -4.94 18.17
CA GLU A 89 44.19 -4.26 19.41
C GLU A 89 43.84 -5.13 20.64
N ALA A 90 42.70 -5.83 20.60
CA ALA A 90 42.31 -6.81 21.61
C ALA A 90 43.33 -7.96 21.71
N LEU A 91 43.87 -8.45 20.59
CA LEU A 91 44.94 -9.47 20.60
C LEU A 91 46.23 -8.96 21.25
N GLU A 92 46.60 -7.69 21.03
CA GLU A 92 47.77 -7.08 21.65
C GLU A 92 47.62 -6.96 23.17
N VAL A 93 46.45 -6.50 23.64
CA VAL A 93 46.13 -6.44 25.08
C VAL A 93 46.14 -7.84 25.69
N LEU A 94 45.55 -8.84 25.02
CA LEU A 94 45.54 -10.23 25.49
C LEU A 94 46.97 -10.79 25.65
N GLY A 95 47.87 -10.44 24.73
CA GLY A 95 49.30 -10.78 24.81
C GLY A 95 50.00 -10.11 26.00
N ARG A 96 49.69 -8.84 26.30
CA ARG A 96 50.20 -8.13 27.49
C ARG A 96 49.72 -8.79 28.78
N LEU A 97 48.44 -9.13 28.87
CA LEU A 97 47.84 -9.80 30.04
C LEU A 97 48.44 -11.18 30.32
N ARG A 98 48.77 -11.93 29.26
CA ARG A 98 49.49 -13.21 29.37
C ARG A 98 50.90 -12.99 29.93
N LYS A 99 51.63 -12.00 29.40
CA LYS A 99 53.00 -11.67 29.83
C LYS A 99 53.03 -11.19 31.29
N SER A 100 52.03 -10.43 31.72
CA SER A 100 51.88 -9.98 33.11
C SER A 100 51.31 -11.05 34.06
N LYS A 101 51.07 -12.27 33.57
CA LYS A 101 50.49 -13.40 34.33
C LYS A 101 49.12 -13.11 34.98
N VAL A 102 48.37 -12.15 34.43
CA VAL A 102 47.03 -11.80 34.90
C VAL A 102 45.99 -12.84 34.48
N ILE A 103 46.25 -13.55 33.37
CA ILE A 103 45.42 -14.64 32.86
C ILE A 103 46.25 -15.91 32.68
N THR A 104 45.58 -17.06 32.73
CA THR A 104 46.20 -18.36 32.48
C THR A 104 46.39 -18.65 30.99
N GLU A 105 47.28 -19.57 30.64
CA GLU A 105 47.52 -19.99 29.24
C GLU A 105 46.25 -20.59 28.60
N LYS A 106 45.41 -21.26 29.40
CA LYS A 106 44.13 -21.81 28.93
C LYS A 106 43.16 -20.70 28.53
N GLU A 107 42.99 -19.70 29.39
CA GLU A 107 42.13 -18.54 29.12
C GLU A 107 42.65 -17.72 27.94
N PHE A 108 43.97 -17.58 27.82
CA PHE A 108 44.60 -16.93 26.68
C PHE A 108 44.26 -17.63 25.36
N ARG A 109 44.38 -18.96 25.28
CA ARG A 109 44.08 -19.73 24.06
C ARG A 109 42.61 -19.66 23.67
N GLU A 110 41.69 -19.81 24.63
CA GLU A 110 40.25 -19.75 24.36
C GLU A 110 39.82 -18.36 23.87
N LYS A 111 40.29 -17.30 24.52
CA LYS A 111 39.97 -15.91 24.14
C LYS A 111 40.62 -15.53 22.81
N LYS A 112 41.87 -15.95 22.56
CA LYS A 112 42.57 -15.74 21.29
C LYS A 112 41.82 -16.39 20.11
N LYS A 113 41.37 -17.65 20.28
CA LYS A 113 40.62 -18.36 19.25
C LYS A 113 39.34 -17.62 18.88
N ARG A 114 38.54 -17.19 19.87
CA ARG A 114 37.32 -16.41 19.63
C ARG A 114 37.53 -15.13 18.84
N ILE A 115 38.63 -14.42 19.09
CA ILE A 115 38.93 -13.17 18.36
C ILE A 115 39.36 -13.50 16.93
N LEU A 116 40.23 -14.49 16.75
CA LEU A 116 40.67 -14.94 15.43
C LEU A 116 39.53 -15.53 14.58
N ASP A 117 38.52 -16.14 15.19
CA ASP A 117 37.34 -16.66 14.47
C ASP A 117 36.44 -15.52 13.92
N ARG A 118 36.64 -14.26 14.34
CA ARG A 118 35.91 -13.06 13.87
C ARG A 118 36.63 -12.28 12.77
N ILE A 119 37.92 -12.57 12.55
CA ILE A 119 38.78 -11.96 11.52
C ILE A 119 38.78 -12.86 10.28
#